data_AF-A0A0F9TD74-F1
#
_entry.id   AF-A0A0F9TD74-F1
#
_cell.length_a   1.000
_cell.length_b   1.000
_cell.length_c   1.000
_cell.angle_alpha   90.00
_cell.angle_beta   90.00
_cell.angle_gamma   90.00
#
_symmetry.space_group_name_H-M   'P 1'
#
loop_
_entity.id
_entity.type
_entity.pdbx_description
1 polymer ?
#
loop_
_entity_poly.entity_id
_entity_poly.type
_entity_poly.pdbx_seq_one_letter_code
_entity_poly.pdbx_strand_id
1 'polypeptide(L)'
;MYLLNLISIFTFLVICTYFDLKERIIPNKLLKIYLIVTVILIAFEFFYYLDLILWYITIKLVVFLSVFILSLTLFSLKFIGGGDGKVLLLLFHSLPFLYIFHFLQYFFLIFSFSLIVTATLIIITSKKEKRYEEGDSLIKTLKFIHLWVSKSSIDLKSKDLGSFRRKVIFPMLVPILFSYIIMVICVLFIL
;
A
#
# COMPACT_ATOMS: atom_id res chain seq x y z
N MET A 1 -1.14 19.94 -17.50
CA MET A 1 -0.31 18.79 -17.08
C MET A 1 -0.94 17.98 -15.96
N TYR A 2 -1.39 18.60 -14.86
CA TYR A 2 -2.07 17.91 -13.75
C TYR A 2 -3.17 16.92 -14.18
N LEU A 3 -4.18 17.42 -14.92
CA LEU A 3 -5.32 16.60 -15.35
C LEU A 3 -4.88 15.41 -16.21
N LEU A 4 -3.88 15.60 -17.05
CA LEU A 4 -3.32 14.55 -17.90
C LEU A 4 -2.64 13.45 -17.06
N ASN A 5 -1.87 13.82 -16.04
CA ASN A 5 -1.26 12.87 -15.11
C ASN A 5 -2.34 12.08 -14.36
N LEU A 6 -3.40 12.74 -13.88
CA LEU A 6 -4.49 12.05 -13.20
C LEU A 6 -5.25 11.09 -14.11
N ILE A 7 -5.58 11.50 -15.33
CA ILE A 7 -6.22 10.62 -16.31
C ILE A 7 -5.31 9.43 -16.60
N SER A 8 -4.01 9.65 -16.78
CA SER A 8 -3.03 8.58 -16.99
C SER A 8 -3.00 7.59 -15.83
N ILE A 9 -2.91 8.08 -14.59
CA ILE A 9 -2.93 7.26 -13.36
C ILE A 9 -4.23 6.46 -13.27
N PHE A 10 -5.37 7.11 -13.47
CA PHE A 10 -6.68 6.47 -13.37
C PHE A 10 -6.83 5.36 -14.42
N THR A 11 -6.46 5.65 -15.67
CA THR A 11 -6.53 4.68 -16.77
C THR A 11 -5.61 3.48 -16.51
N PHE A 12 -4.39 3.74 -16.02
CA PHE A 12 -3.44 2.71 -15.64
C PHE A 12 -3.96 1.84 -14.50
N LEU A 13 -4.52 2.43 -13.44
CA LEU A 13 -5.11 1.71 -12.33
C LEU A 13 -6.26 0.82 -12.78
N VAL A 14 -7.18 1.33 -13.61
CA VAL A 14 -8.29 0.53 -14.16
C VAL A 14 -7.77 -0.69 -14.93
N ILE A 15 -6.74 -0.50 -15.76
CA ILE A 15 -6.11 -1.61 -16.51
C ILE A 15 -5.45 -2.61 -15.55
N CYS A 16 -4.70 -2.13 -14.56
CA CYS A 16 -4.08 -2.98 -13.54
C CYS A 16 -5.12 -3.79 -12.76
N THR A 17 -6.22 -3.16 -12.34
CA THR A 17 -7.32 -3.86 -11.65
C THR A 17 -7.96 -4.91 -12.55
N TYR A 18 -8.15 -4.62 -13.83
CA TYR A 18 -8.67 -5.61 -14.78
C TYR A 18 -7.76 -6.84 -14.89
N PHE A 19 -6.45 -6.65 -15.05
CA PHE A 19 -5.49 -7.76 -15.12
C PHE A 19 -5.36 -8.51 -13.80
N ASP A 20 -5.36 -7.81 -12.67
CA ASP A 20 -5.31 -8.45 -11.35
C ASP A 20 -6.56 -9.30 -11.08
N LEU A 21 -7.76 -8.81 -11.43
CA LEU A 21 -8.99 -9.57 -11.28
C LEU A 21 -9.07 -10.78 -12.22
N LYS A 22 -8.62 -10.64 -13.48
CA LYS A 22 -8.75 -11.68 -14.51
C LYS A 22 -7.64 -12.73 -14.43
N GLU A 23 -6.39 -12.29 -14.34
CA GLU A 23 -5.20 -13.15 -14.52
C GLU A 23 -4.40 -13.30 -13.22
N ARG A 24 -4.72 -12.53 -12.16
CA ARG A 24 -3.95 -12.47 -10.89
C ARG A 24 -2.49 -12.10 -11.07
N ILE A 25 -2.13 -11.57 -12.24
CA ILE A 25 -0.77 -11.22 -12.63
C ILE A 25 -0.84 -9.91 -13.41
N ILE A 26 -0.05 -8.93 -12.98
CA ILE A 26 0.10 -7.66 -13.71
C ILE A 26 1.27 -7.81 -14.69
N PRO A 27 1.04 -7.71 -16.02
CA PRO A 27 2.09 -7.97 -17.00
C PRO A 27 3.20 -6.93 -16.93
N ASN A 28 4.46 -7.38 -16.82
CA ASN A 28 5.63 -6.48 -16.78
C ASN A 28 5.73 -5.57 -18.02
N LYS A 29 5.19 -5.99 -19.17
CA LYS A 29 5.13 -5.16 -20.39
C LYS A 29 4.27 -3.91 -20.17
N LEU A 30 3.14 -4.03 -19.48
CA LEU A 30 2.28 -2.89 -19.12
C LEU A 30 3.03 -1.92 -18.21
N LEU A 31 3.70 -2.43 -17.17
CA LEU A 31 4.49 -1.61 -16.24
C LEU A 31 5.60 -0.84 -16.95
N LYS A 32 6.29 -1.48 -17.91
CA LYS A 32 7.34 -0.84 -18.72
C LYS A 32 6.78 0.27 -19.62
N ILE A 33 5.65 0.02 -20.29
CA ILE A 33 4.98 1.03 -21.13
C ILE A 33 4.56 2.22 -20.27
N TYR A 34 3.93 1.96 -19.12
CA TYR A 34 3.52 3.01 -18.22
C TYR A 34 4.71 3.82 -17.68
N LEU A 35 5.82 3.16 -17.32
CA LEU A 35 7.05 3.86 -16.92
C LEU A 35 7.50 4.86 -18.00
N ILE A 36 7.53 4.47 -19.28
CA ILE A 36 7.91 5.37 -20.38
C ILE A 36 6.95 6.56 -20.44
N VAL A 37 5.63 6.32 -20.36
CA VAL A 37 4.63 7.40 -20.34
C VAL A 37 4.87 8.36 -19.18
N THR A 38 5.14 7.83 -17.98
CA THR A 38 5.39 8.66 -16.79
C THR A 38 6.65 9.49 -16.91
N VAL A 39 7.74 8.94 -17.47
CA VAL A 39 8.98 9.68 -17.71
C VAL A 39 8.74 10.85 -18.67
N ILE A 40 7.97 10.63 -19.73
CA ILE A 40 7.60 11.69 -20.68
C ILE A 40 6.80 12.80 -19.98
N LEU A 41 5.79 12.44 -19.18
CA LEU A 41 4.97 13.40 -18.42
C LEU A 41 5.81 14.20 -17.40
N ILE A 42 6.74 13.53 -16.72
CA ILE A 42 7.67 14.14 -15.76
C ILE A 42 8.64 15.09 -16.47
N ALA A 43 9.10 14.75 -17.68
CA ALA A 43 9.95 15.64 -18.46
C ALA A 43 9.20 16.93 -18.85
N PHE A 44 7.94 16.83 -19.27
CA PHE A 44 7.11 18.01 -19.51
C PHE A 44 6.86 18.83 -18.24
N GLU A 45 6.61 18.16 -17.10
CA GLU A 45 6.45 18.83 -15.81
C GLU A 45 7.74 19.56 -15.39
N PHE A 46 8.90 18.94 -15.62
CA PHE A 46 10.20 19.52 -15.31
C PHE A 46 10.46 20.85 -16.05
N PHE A 47 10.11 20.94 -17.34
CA PHE A 47 10.23 22.19 -18.10
C PHE A 47 9.33 23.31 -17.57
N TYR A 48 8.22 22.96 -16.92
CA TYR A 48 7.31 23.94 -16.33
C TYR A 48 7.82 24.52 -15.00
N TYR A 49 8.65 23.77 -14.26
CA TYR A 49 9.17 24.17 -12.94
C TYR A 49 10.69 24.43 -12.96
N LEU A 50 11.23 24.96 -14.06
CA LEU A 50 12.67 25.24 -14.20
C LEU A 50 13.21 26.16 -13.10
N ASP A 51 12.44 27.15 -12.67
CA ASP A 51 12.85 28.09 -11.61
C ASP A 51 13.03 27.42 -10.24
N LEU A 52 12.39 26.26 -10.03
CA LEU A 52 12.39 25.50 -8.77
C LEU A 52 13.00 24.11 -8.94
N ILE A 53 13.88 23.94 -9.93
CA ILE A 53 14.40 22.64 -10.37
C ILE A 53 15.02 21.80 -9.24
N LEU A 54 15.84 22.41 -8.38
CA LEU A 54 16.49 21.72 -7.27
C LEU A 54 15.44 21.19 -6.29
N TRP A 55 14.49 22.05 -5.91
CA TRP A 55 13.41 21.69 -4.98
C TRP A 55 12.51 20.60 -5.56
N TYR A 56 12.18 20.70 -6.85
CA TYR A 56 11.43 19.68 -7.59
C TYR A 56 12.12 18.31 -7.54
N ILE A 57 13.41 18.26 -7.88
CA ILE A 57 14.20 17.02 -7.87
C ILE A 57 14.27 16.45 -6.46
N THR A 58 14.58 17.27 -5.45
CA THR A 58 14.69 16.84 -4.06
C THR A 58 13.38 16.23 -3.55
N ILE A 59 12.24 16.90 -3.76
CA ILE A 59 10.94 16.38 -3.31
C ILE A 59 10.59 15.08 -4.02
N LYS A 60 10.73 15.02 -5.35
CA LYS A 60 10.43 13.79 -6.11
C LYS A 60 11.30 12.62 -5.64
N LEU A 61 12.57 12.86 -5.36
CA LEU A 61 13.50 11.85 -4.84
C LEU A 61 13.11 11.39 -3.44
N VAL A 62 12.82 12.32 -2.52
CA VAL A 62 12.41 12.00 -1.15
C VAL A 62 11.11 11.20 -1.15
N VAL A 63 10.11 11.62 -1.94
CA VAL A 63 8.84 10.90 -2.07
C VAL A 63 9.07 9.50 -2.64
N PHE A 64 9.84 9.38 -3.72
CA PHE A 64 10.15 8.08 -4.32
C PHE A 64 10.83 7.13 -3.32
N LEU A 65 11.85 7.62 -2.59
CA LEU A 65 12.54 6.82 -1.56
C LEU A 65 11.60 6.42 -0.42
N SER A 66 10.73 7.32 0.04
CA SER A 66 9.79 7.01 1.12
C SER A 66 8.82 5.90 0.72
N VAL A 67 8.27 5.97 -0.49
CA VAL A 67 7.35 4.95 -1.04
C VAL A 67 8.09 3.64 -1.32
N PHE A 68 9.35 3.70 -1.74
CA PHE A 68 10.19 2.51 -1.91
C PHE A 68 10.42 1.78 -0.58
N ILE A 69 10.79 2.50 0.48
CA ILE A 69 10.97 1.92 1.81
C ILE A 69 9.66 1.30 2.32
N LEU A 70 8.52 1.97 2.11
CA LEU A 70 7.21 1.42 2.44
C LEU A 70 6.95 0.13 1.66
N SER A 71 7.08 0.16 0.33
CA SER A 71 6.83 -1.00 -0.53
C SER A 71 7.73 -2.18 -0.16
N LEU A 72 9.00 -1.92 0.16
CA LEU A 72 9.94 -2.94 0.60
C LEU A 72 9.50 -3.54 1.93
N THR A 73 9.12 -2.69 2.89
CA THR A 73 8.63 -3.13 4.21
C THR A 73 7.39 -4.00 4.06
N LEU A 74 6.42 -3.58 3.25
CA LEU A 74 5.19 -4.34 3.02
C LEU A 74 5.46 -5.66 2.27
N PHE A 75 6.40 -5.67 1.34
CA PHE A 75 6.83 -6.88 0.65
C PHE A 75 7.53 -7.87 1.59
N SER A 76 8.46 -7.40 2.43
CA SER A 76 9.15 -8.21 3.44
C SER A 76 8.17 -8.81 4.46
N LEU A 77 7.11 -8.07 4.80
CA LEU A 77 6.03 -8.52 5.68
C LEU A 77 4.99 -9.41 4.97
N LYS A 78 5.15 -9.65 3.67
CA LYS A 78 4.21 -10.41 2.81
C LYS A 78 2.79 -9.83 2.79
N PHE A 79 2.63 -8.52 3.05
CA PHE A 79 1.34 -7.84 2.92
C PHE A 79 0.98 -7.54 1.47
N ILE A 80 1.96 -7.28 0.62
CA ILE A 80 1.76 -7.00 -0.80
C ILE A 80 2.62 -7.92 -1.67
N GLY A 81 2.14 -8.23 -2.87
CA GLY A 81 2.94 -8.94 -3.86
C GLY A 81 4.02 -8.04 -4.46
N GLY A 82 5.01 -8.65 -5.11
CA GLY A 82 6.03 -7.91 -5.85
C GLY A 82 5.49 -7.12 -7.04
N GLY A 83 4.32 -7.51 -7.58
CA GLY A 83 3.60 -6.75 -8.61
C GLY A 83 3.00 -5.46 -8.06
N ASP A 84 2.25 -5.56 -6.96
CA ASP A 84 1.58 -4.42 -6.30
C ASP A 84 2.60 -3.36 -5.85
N GLY A 85 3.74 -3.78 -5.31
CA GLY A 85 4.81 -2.87 -4.92
C GLY A 85 5.36 -2.05 -6.10
N LYS A 86 5.48 -2.66 -7.28
CA LYS A 86 5.91 -1.95 -8.50
C LYS A 86 4.84 -0.97 -8.99
N VAL A 87 3.57 -1.36 -8.94
CA VAL A 87 2.44 -0.48 -9.27
C VAL A 87 2.43 0.73 -8.34
N LEU A 88 2.60 0.51 -7.03
CA LEU A 88 2.67 1.56 -6.04
C LEU A 88 3.81 2.55 -6.34
N LEU A 89 5.01 2.05 -6.63
CA LEU A 89 6.15 2.89 -7.01
C LEU A 89 5.89 3.73 -8.26
N LEU A 90 5.33 3.13 -9.32
CA LEU A 90 5.00 3.83 -10.56
C LEU A 90 3.92 4.88 -10.36
N LEU A 91 2.92 4.60 -9.53
CA LEU A 91 1.85 5.53 -9.22
C LEU A 91 2.41 6.79 -8.56
N PHE A 92 3.21 6.64 -7.50
CA PHE A 92 3.81 7.77 -6.81
C PHE A 92 4.82 8.53 -7.65
N HIS A 93 5.55 7.85 -8.54
CA HIS A 93 6.44 8.51 -9.50
C HIS A 93 5.65 9.45 -10.43
N SER A 94 4.47 9.02 -10.89
CA SER A 94 3.62 9.75 -11.81
C SER A 94 2.80 10.90 -11.19
N LEU A 95 2.84 11.07 -9.85
CA LEU A 95 2.07 12.11 -9.18
C LEU A 95 2.55 13.51 -9.60
N PRO A 96 1.64 14.45 -9.87
CA PRO A 96 1.99 15.82 -10.18
C PRO A 96 2.62 16.50 -8.95
N PHE A 97 3.69 17.25 -9.18
CA PHE A 97 4.53 17.89 -8.17
C PHE A 97 3.72 18.74 -7.18
N LEU A 98 2.82 19.58 -7.70
CA LEU A 98 2.05 20.54 -6.90
C LEU A 98 1.13 19.86 -5.85
N TYR A 99 0.75 18.61 -6.07
CA TYR A 99 -0.18 17.88 -5.19
C TYR A 99 0.46 16.68 -4.49
N ILE A 100 1.78 16.52 -4.60
CA ILE A 100 2.45 15.31 -4.13
C ILE A 100 2.23 15.09 -2.64
N PHE A 101 2.35 16.13 -1.81
CA PHE A 101 2.15 16.04 -0.36
C PHE A 101 0.70 15.76 0.03
N HIS A 102 -0.26 16.38 -0.66
CA HIS A 102 -1.69 16.13 -0.43
C HIS A 102 -2.04 14.67 -0.74
N PHE A 103 -1.61 14.16 -1.89
CA PHE A 103 -1.81 12.76 -2.26
C PHE A 103 -1.15 11.80 -1.27
N LEU A 104 0.08 12.12 -0.85
CA LEU A 104 0.82 11.30 0.10
C LEU A 104 0.10 11.24 1.46
N GLN A 105 -0.36 12.39 1.96
CA GLN A 105 -1.14 12.49 3.20
C GLN A 105 -2.42 11.66 3.12
N TYR A 106 -3.22 11.80 2.07
CA TYR A 106 -4.46 11.03 1.92
C TYR A 106 -4.20 9.54 1.78
N PHE A 107 -3.19 9.15 1.00
CA PHE A 107 -2.81 7.76 0.84
C PHE A 107 -2.43 7.13 2.18
N PHE A 108 -1.54 7.78 2.94
CA PHE A 108 -1.10 7.27 4.23
C PHE A 108 -2.23 7.27 5.26
N LEU A 109 -3.13 8.25 5.25
CA LEU A 109 -4.32 8.25 6.10
C LEU A 109 -5.20 7.01 5.84
N ILE A 110 -5.61 6.81 4.57
CA ILE A 110 -6.47 5.69 4.16
C ILE A 110 -5.77 4.35 4.43
N PHE A 111 -4.47 4.27 4.14
CA PHE A 111 -3.66 3.08 4.38
C PHE A 111 -3.59 2.72 5.87
N SER A 112 -3.31 3.70 6.74
CA SER A 112 -3.30 3.51 8.19
C SER A 112 -4.65 3.02 8.70
N PHE A 113 -5.73 3.66 8.25
CA PHE A 113 -7.08 3.31 8.64
C PHE A 113 -7.43 1.88 8.22
N SER A 114 -7.09 1.48 6.99
CA SER A 114 -7.28 0.11 6.48
C SER A 114 -6.52 -0.93 7.32
N LEU A 115 -5.27 -0.63 7.71
CA LEU A 115 -4.49 -1.51 8.58
C LEU A 115 -5.08 -1.64 9.99
N ILE A 116 -5.61 -0.55 10.56
CA ILE A 116 -6.28 -0.59 11.87
C ILE A 116 -7.56 -1.42 11.79
N VAL A 117 -8.38 -1.20 10.76
CA VAL A 117 -9.62 -1.98 10.55
C VAL A 117 -9.29 -3.46 10.39
N THR A 118 -8.31 -3.82 9.57
CA THR A 118 -7.91 -5.24 9.40
C THR A 118 -7.37 -5.84 10.70
N ALA A 119 -6.54 -5.12 11.45
CA ALA A 119 -6.04 -5.57 12.75
C ALA A 119 -7.19 -5.80 13.76
N THR A 120 -8.15 -4.88 13.84
CA THR A 120 -9.32 -5.03 14.74
C THR A 120 -10.19 -6.22 14.35
N LEU A 121 -10.45 -6.42 13.05
CA LEU A 121 -11.19 -7.57 12.54
C LEU A 121 -10.49 -8.89 12.91
N ILE A 122 -9.16 -8.97 12.75
CA ILE A 122 -8.37 -10.16 13.13
C ILE A 122 -8.47 -10.42 14.64
N ILE A 123 -8.41 -9.39 15.48
CA ILE A 123 -8.56 -9.55 16.94
C ILE A 123 -9.96 -10.07 17.28
N ILE A 124 -11.00 -9.53 16.65
CA ILE A 124 -12.40 -9.95 16.88
C ILE A 124 -12.60 -11.40 16.46
N THR A 125 -12.14 -11.80 15.26
CA THR A 125 -12.29 -13.18 14.77
C THR A 125 -11.49 -14.16 15.63
N SER A 126 -10.26 -13.82 16.03
CA SER A 126 -9.44 -14.68 16.92
C SER A 126 -10.07 -14.91 18.30
N LYS A 127 -10.83 -13.93 18.83
CA LYS A 127 -11.55 -14.07 20.10
C LYS A 127 -12.78 -14.96 19.97
N LYS A 128 -13.48 -14.89 18.83
CA LYS A 128 -14.63 -15.76 18.54
C LYS A 128 -14.22 -17.21 18.36
N GLU A 129 -13.11 -17.49 17.69
CA GLU A 129 -12.64 -18.86 17.49
C GLU A 129 -12.44 -19.62 18.82
N LYS A 130 -11.90 -18.95 19.85
CA LYS A 130 -11.81 -19.50 21.22
C LYS A 130 -13.15 -19.78 21.91
N ARG A 131 -14.25 -19.17 21.45
CA ARG A 131 -15.61 -19.43 21.97
C ARG A 131 -16.39 -20.43 21.12
N TYR A 132 -15.98 -20.68 19.87
CA TYR A 132 -16.71 -21.49 18.89
C TYR A 132 -16.17 -22.93 18.72
N GLU A 133 -15.10 -23.31 19.41
CA GLU A 133 -14.79 -24.74 19.64
C GLU A 133 -15.90 -25.48 20.41
N GLU A 134 -16.91 -24.78 20.95
CA GLU A 134 -18.06 -25.36 21.65
C GLU A 134 -19.38 -25.40 20.86
N GLY A 135 -19.43 -24.92 19.61
CA GLY A 135 -20.64 -25.18 18.80
C GLY A 135 -20.92 -24.23 17.65
N ASP A 136 -21.26 -24.85 16.52
CA ASP A 136 -22.27 -24.40 15.56
C ASP A 136 -21.83 -23.84 14.19
N SER A 137 -22.71 -24.09 13.22
CA SER A 137 -22.61 -24.14 11.75
C SER A 137 -22.19 -22.87 11.01
N LEU A 138 -22.10 -21.70 11.66
CA LEU A 138 -21.58 -20.44 11.08
C LEU A 138 -20.07 -20.47 10.78
N ILE A 139 -19.38 -21.50 11.24
CA ILE A 139 -17.95 -21.76 11.02
C ILE A 139 -17.60 -21.92 9.53
N LYS A 140 -18.54 -22.30 8.65
CA LYS A 140 -18.23 -22.54 7.23
C LYS A 140 -17.87 -21.27 6.46
N THR A 141 -18.51 -20.13 6.71
CA THR A 141 -18.21 -18.86 6.04
C THR A 141 -16.94 -18.20 6.61
N LEU A 142 -16.72 -18.29 7.92
CA LEU A 142 -15.49 -17.80 8.56
C LEU A 142 -14.25 -18.64 8.20
N LYS A 143 -14.42 -19.94 7.95
CA LYS A 143 -13.37 -20.80 7.40
C LYS A 143 -12.83 -20.28 6.07
N PHE A 144 -13.61 -19.54 5.27
CA PHE A 144 -13.14 -19.00 3.99
C PHE A 144 -12.13 -17.86 4.19
N ILE A 145 -12.41 -16.94 5.13
CA ILE A 145 -11.48 -15.86 5.51
C ILE A 145 -10.26 -16.45 6.21
N HIS A 146 -10.46 -17.43 7.10
CA HIS A 146 -9.35 -18.13 7.76
C HIS A 146 -8.51 -18.94 6.76
N LEU A 147 -9.08 -19.61 5.75
CA LEU A 147 -8.28 -20.33 4.74
C LEU A 147 -7.39 -19.38 3.94
N TRP A 148 -7.88 -18.17 3.69
CA TRP A 148 -7.13 -17.13 3.01
C TRP A 148 -5.96 -16.63 3.87
N VAL A 149 -6.18 -16.43 5.17
CA VAL A 149 -5.13 -16.03 6.13
C VAL A 149 -4.18 -17.20 6.48
N SER A 150 -4.67 -18.42 6.61
CA SER A 150 -3.92 -19.63 7.01
C SER A 150 -3.02 -20.19 5.91
N LYS A 151 -3.28 -19.86 4.64
CA LYS A 151 -2.31 -20.09 3.56
C LYS A 151 -1.07 -19.19 3.68
N SER A 152 -1.17 -18.08 4.42
CA SER A 152 0.02 -17.43 4.98
C SER A 152 0.46 -18.27 6.20
N SER A 153 1.67 -18.80 6.16
CA SER A 153 2.23 -19.88 6.99
C SER A 153 2.32 -19.60 8.50
N ILE A 154 1.23 -19.23 9.16
CA ILE A 154 1.17 -18.94 10.59
C ILE A 154 0.42 -20.09 11.26
N ASP A 155 1.19 -21.07 11.71
CA ASP A 155 0.69 -22.22 12.47
C ASP A 155 0.23 -21.73 13.86
N LEU A 156 -1.09 -21.60 14.04
CA LEU A 156 -1.72 -20.97 15.21
C LEU A 156 -1.94 -21.93 16.40
N LYS A 157 -1.37 -23.15 16.37
CA LYS A 157 -1.57 -24.17 17.41
C LYS A 157 -0.94 -23.86 18.78
N SER A 158 -0.18 -22.78 18.96
CA SER A 158 0.42 -22.47 20.27
C SER A 158 -0.58 -21.78 21.20
N LYS A 159 -0.85 -22.37 22.38
CA LYS A 159 -1.70 -21.83 23.46
C LYS A 159 -1.27 -20.45 23.99
N ASP A 160 -0.10 -19.94 23.60
CA ASP A 160 0.43 -18.65 24.07
C ASP A 160 -0.07 -17.46 23.25
N LEU A 161 -0.99 -16.69 23.84
CA LEU A 161 -1.37 -15.35 23.37
C LEU A 161 -0.15 -14.41 23.18
N GLY A 162 0.93 -14.63 23.93
CA GLY A 162 2.18 -13.87 23.80
C GLY A 162 2.93 -14.13 22.50
N SER A 163 2.79 -15.33 21.91
CA SER A 163 3.40 -15.66 20.61
C SER A 163 2.58 -15.04 19.46
N PHE A 164 1.24 -15.09 19.58
CA PHE A 164 0.31 -14.50 18.61
C PHE A 164 0.47 -12.97 18.52
N ARG A 165 0.50 -12.27 19.66
CA ARG A 165 0.70 -10.81 19.69
C ARG A 165 2.01 -10.41 19.02
N ARG A 166 3.10 -11.12 19.28
CA ARG A 166 4.41 -10.83 18.65
C ARG A 166 4.43 -11.14 17.15
N LYS A 167 3.76 -12.20 16.70
CA LYS A 167 3.76 -12.60 15.28
C LYS A 167 2.82 -11.79 14.40
N VAL A 168 1.72 -11.25 14.95
CA VAL A 168 0.68 -10.57 14.14
C VAL A 168 0.64 -9.07 14.40
N ILE A 169 0.66 -8.63 15.66
CA ILE A 169 0.46 -7.20 15.99
C ILE A 169 1.72 -6.38 15.70
N PHE A 170 2.90 -6.90 16.04
CA PHE A 170 4.17 -6.21 15.80
C PHE A 170 4.41 -5.89 14.31
N PRO A 171 4.29 -6.84 13.37
CA PRO A 171 4.46 -6.53 11.95
C PRO A 171 3.40 -5.56 11.39
N MET A 172 2.20 -5.48 11.99
CA MET A 172 1.20 -4.48 11.59
C MET A 172 1.50 -3.08 12.13
N LEU A 173 2.14 -2.96 13.30
CA LEU A 173 2.47 -1.66 13.90
C LEU A 173 3.54 -0.90 13.11
N VAL A 174 4.52 -1.59 12.53
CA VAL A 174 5.61 -0.96 11.76
C VAL A 174 5.08 -0.10 10.60
N PRO A 175 4.27 -0.62 9.65
CA PRO A 175 3.74 0.18 8.56
C PRO A 175 2.76 1.26 9.02
N ILE A 176 2.03 1.06 10.13
CA ILE A 176 1.17 2.10 10.70
C ILE A 176 2.00 3.27 11.25
N LEU A 177 3.03 2.99 12.05
CA LEU A 177 3.91 4.02 12.60
C LEU A 177 4.66 4.76 11.49
N PHE A 178 5.18 4.03 10.50
CA PHE A 178 5.81 4.63 9.34
C PHE A 178 4.86 5.57 8.60
N SER A 179 3.63 5.10 8.32
CA SER A 179 2.59 5.87 7.67
C SER A 179 2.24 7.16 8.43
N TYR A 180 2.11 7.07 9.76
CA TYR A 180 1.84 8.22 10.61
C TYR A 180 2.98 9.24 10.63
N ILE A 181 4.23 8.79 10.74
CA ILE A 181 5.41 9.67 10.71
C ILE A 181 5.47 10.45 9.40
N ILE A 182 5.29 9.75 8.27
CA ILE A 182 5.30 10.38 6.96
C ILE A 182 4.13 11.38 6.81
N MET A 183 2.94 11.04 7.30
CA MET A 183 1.80 11.95 7.30
C MET A 183 2.10 13.25 8.08
N VAL A 184 2.70 13.15 9.28
CA VAL A 184 3.09 14.32 10.07
C VAL A 184 4.11 15.18 9.32
N ILE A 185 5.11 14.55 8.70
CA ILE A 185 6.08 15.26 7.85
C ILE A 185 5.37 16.01 6.72
N CYS A 186 4.42 15.38 6.03
CA CYS A 186 3.67 16.05 4.95
C CYS A 186 2.89 17.26 5.44
N VAL A 187 2.25 17.18 6.60
CA VAL A 187 1.51 18.31 7.16
C VAL A 187 2.45 19.50 7.41
N LEU A 188 3.66 19.24 7.91
CA LEU A 188 4.67 20.29 8.12
C LEU A 188 5.17 20.95 6.82
N PHE A 189 5.09 20.26 5.68
CA PHE A 189 5.44 20.82 4.37
C PHE A 189 4.27 21.54 3.68
N ILE A 190 3.04 21.34 4.14
CA ILE A 190 1.83 21.99 3.59
C ILE A 190 1.52 23.30 4.32
N LEU A 191 1.79 23.37 5.63
CA LEU A 191 1.63 24.56 6.47
C LEU A 191 2.72 25.60 6.22
#